data_AF-A0A524EXS7-F1
#
_entry.id   AF-A0A524EXS7-F1
#
_cell.length_a   1.000
_cell.length_b   1.000
_cell.length_c   1.000
_cell.angle_alpha   90.00
_cell.angle_beta   90.00
_cell.angle_gamma   90.00
#
_symmetry.space_group_name_H-M   'P 1'
#
loop_
_entity.id
_entity.type
_entity.pdbx_description
1 polymer ?
#
loop_
_entity_poly.entity_id
_entity_poly.type
_entity_poly.pdbx_seq_one_letter_code
_entity_poly.pdbx_strand_id
1 'polypeptide(L)'
;MSFVEPSFEIDEKGRVICQFHSNYSFFVMPNKTMLQEKQMEILLTCKTCQHYLNNDCYFPRREIDKIEIDRTKRHLFICKFCGNYIDRMLSVIQKLYLKERFNIQIPLICCSCYESLKNHKLIKDLKVKSNRIKLNLFISILGIVFMYLTRNLFLSMPAIYFSIWFLIILSLFSFLLQYFMSLSRLNSMKKGKKFFKEHFS
;
A
#
# COMPACT_ATOMS: atom_id res chain seq x y z
N MET A 1 5.91 9.44 35.07
CA MET A 1 5.60 9.95 33.72
C MET A 1 4.29 9.34 33.28
N SER A 2 3.24 10.14 33.11
CA SER A 2 1.98 9.69 32.54
C SER A 2 2.11 9.66 31.01
N PHE A 3 2.05 8.48 30.41
CA PHE A 3 2.04 8.36 28.96
C PHE A 3 0.77 8.97 28.37
N VAL A 4 0.88 9.62 27.20
CA VAL A 4 -0.28 10.13 26.48
C VAL A 4 -0.96 8.96 25.76
N GLU A 5 -2.17 8.60 26.19
CA GLU A 5 -2.99 7.60 25.50
C GLU A 5 -3.47 8.16 24.16
N PRO A 6 -3.22 7.48 23.02
CA PRO A 6 -3.64 7.99 21.72
C PRO A 6 -5.14 7.83 21.53
N SER A 7 -5.78 8.89 21.05
CA SER A 7 -7.14 8.86 20.50
C SER A 7 -7.08 9.07 19.00
N PHE A 8 -7.89 8.32 18.25
CA PHE A 8 -7.87 8.32 16.79
C PHE A 8 -9.21 8.74 16.22
N GLU A 9 -9.15 9.59 15.20
CA GLU A 9 -10.29 9.94 14.35
C GLU A 9 -10.04 9.43 12.93
N ILE A 10 -11.11 8.98 12.26
CA ILE A 10 -11.05 8.57 10.86
C ILE A 10 -11.84 9.60 10.05
N ASP A 11 -11.15 10.27 9.13
CA ASP A 11 -11.80 11.27 8.29
C ASP A 11 -12.65 10.64 7.16
N GLU A 12 -13.26 11.49 6.34
CA GLU A 12 -14.11 11.06 5.25
C GLU A 12 -13.41 10.21 4.18
N LYS A 13 -12.09 10.38 4.02
CA LYS A 13 -11.25 9.65 3.05
C LYS A 13 -10.63 8.39 3.66
N GLY A 14 -10.95 8.06 4.92
CA GLY A 14 -10.41 6.88 5.61
C GLY A 14 -8.98 7.07 6.10
N ARG A 15 -8.60 8.31 6.40
CA ARG A 15 -7.29 8.66 6.96
C ARG A 15 -7.40 8.63 8.46
N VAL A 16 -6.46 7.94 9.08
CA VAL A 16 -6.39 7.86 10.54
C VAL A 16 -5.57 9.04 11.04
N ILE A 17 -6.18 9.84 11.91
CA ILE A 17 -5.61 11.06 12.49
C ILE A 17 -5.51 10.83 14.00
N CYS A 18 -4.35 11.12 14.59
CA CYS A 18 -4.21 11.13 16.04
C CYS A 18 -4.65 12.48 16.59
N GLN A 19 -5.57 12.50 17.56
CA GLN A 19 -6.10 13.72 18.17
C GLN A 19 -5.05 14.49 18.98
N PHE A 20 -4.06 13.78 19.52
CA PHE A 20 -2.91 14.36 20.22
C PHE A 20 -1.77 14.75 19.28
N HIS A 21 -1.95 14.69 17.96
CA HIS A 21 -0.89 15.11 17.05
C HIS A 21 -0.67 16.64 17.15
N SER A 22 0.57 17.10 17.20
CA SER A 22 0.87 18.54 17.33
C SER A 22 0.24 19.42 16.24
N ASN A 23 0.09 18.86 15.04
CA ASN A 23 -0.58 19.50 13.89
C ASN A 23 -2.07 19.11 13.72
N TYR A 24 -2.73 18.59 14.76
CA TYR A 24 -4.09 18.08 14.66
C TYR A 24 -5.08 19.11 14.11
N SER A 25 -4.99 20.37 14.55
CA SER A 25 -5.83 21.47 14.08
C SER A 25 -5.76 21.67 12.56
N PHE A 26 -4.55 21.59 11.99
CA PHE A 26 -4.36 21.63 10.55
C PHE A 26 -5.00 20.41 9.86
N PHE A 27 -4.92 19.24 10.47
CA PHE A 27 -5.45 17.99 9.89
C PHE A 27 -6.97 17.94 9.81
N VAL A 28 -7.68 18.55 10.77
CA VAL A 28 -9.15 18.58 10.78
C VAL A 28 -9.76 19.80 10.09
N MET A 29 -8.94 20.77 9.67
CA MET A 29 -9.41 21.99 9.00
C MET A 29 -10.32 21.69 7.79
N PRO A 30 -11.54 22.26 7.70
CA PRO A 30 -12.42 22.06 6.55
C PRO A 30 -11.90 22.75 5.29
N ASN A 31 -12.39 22.34 4.11
CA ASN A 31 -12.17 23.02 2.82
C ASN A 31 -10.69 23.24 2.43
N LYS A 32 -9.83 22.25 2.68
CA LYS A 32 -8.42 22.30 2.27
C LYS A 32 -8.26 22.42 0.76
N THR A 33 -7.32 23.24 0.33
CA THR A 33 -6.87 23.27 -1.07
C THR A 33 -6.12 21.98 -1.42
N MET A 34 -5.99 21.66 -2.71
CA MET A 34 -5.22 20.49 -3.18
C MET A 34 -3.77 20.48 -2.66
N LEU A 35 -3.14 21.66 -2.57
CA LEU A 35 -1.78 21.79 -2.03
C LEU A 35 -1.73 21.48 -0.53
N GLN A 36 -2.70 21.97 0.23
CA GLN A 36 -2.82 21.69 1.67
C GLN A 36 -3.09 20.20 1.93
N GLU A 37 -3.89 19.55 1.07
CA GLU A 37 -4.12 18.11 1.15
C GLU A 37 -2.83 17.32 0.94
N LYS A 38 -2.04 17.68 -0.07
CA LYS A 38 -0.74 17.04 -0.33
C LYS A 38 0.25 17.28 0.82
N GLN A 39 0.30 18.51 1.34
CA GLN A 39 1.14 18.84 2.49
C GLN A 39 0.73 18.03 3.72
N MET A 40 -0.57 17.87 3.94
CA MET A 40 -1.08 17.04 5.02
C MET A 40 -0.65 15.59 4.88
N GLU A 41 -0.71 14.99 3.69
CA GLU A 41 -0.24 13.62 3.48
C GLU A 41 1.23 13.41 3.85
N ILE A 42 2.07 14.42 3.64
CA ILE A 42 3.48 14.41 4.03
C ILE A 42 3.62 14.51 5.55
N LEU A 43 2.79 15.35 6.19
CA LEU A 43 2.85 15.63 7.62
C LEU A 43 2.16 14.57 8.49
N LEU A 44 1.29 13.73 7.94
CA LEU A 44 0.46 12.77 8.68
C LEU A 44 1.25 11.51 9.09
N THR A 45 2.22 11.69 9.98
CA THR A 45 3.13 10.67 10.50
C THR A 45 3.52 11.00 11.94
N CYS A 46 3.89 10.02 12.76
CA CYS A 46 4.37 10.30 14.11
C CYS A 46 5.65 11.13 14.13
N LYS A 47 6.50 11.03 13.10
CA LYS A 47 7.81 11.70 13.06
C LYS A 47 7.76 13.23 13.08
N THR A 48 6.63 13.81 12.70
CA THR A 48 6.42 15.27 12.69
C THR A 48 5.72 15.75 13.97
N CYS A 49 5.38 14.86 14.89
CA CYS A 49 4.71 15.17 16.15
C CYS A 49 5.74 15.50 17.24
N GLN A 50 5.50 16.56 18.02
CA GLN A 50 6.36 16.92 19.16
C GLN A 50 6.37 15.82 20.22
N HIS A 51 5.24 15.13 20.40
CA HIS A 51 5.14 14.02 21.35
C HIS A 51 6.11 12.87 21.03
N TYR A 52 6.27 12.55 19.74
CA TYR A 52 7.27 11.58 19.29
C TYR A 52 8.70 12.06 19.58
N LEU A 53 8.98 13.36 19.36
CA LEU A 53 10.31 13.93 19.60
C LEU A 53 10.68 13.90 21.09
N ASN A 54 9.69 14.14 21.96
CA ASN A 54 9.83 14.15 23.41
C ASN A 54 9.71 12.76 24.05
N ASN A 55 9.42 11.72 23.25
CA ASN A 55 9.23 10.34 23.71
C ASN A 55 8.14 10.20 24.79
N ASP A 56 7.02 10.91 24.64
CA ASP A 56 5.90 10.95 25.59
C ASP A 56 4.62 10.27 25.05
N CYS A 57 4.72 9.57 23.92
CA CYS A 57 3.65 8.76 23.33
C CYS A 57 3.47 7.42 24.05
N TYR A 58 2.29 6.82 23.91
CA TYR A 58 2.02 5.43 24.35
C TYR A 58 3.05 4.43 23.82
N PHE A 59 3.34 4.45 22.52
CA PHE A 59 4.46 3.71 21.96
C PHE A 59 5.74 4.53 22.12
N PRO A 60 6.79 4.00 22.75
CA PRO A 60 8.07 4.70 22.82
C PRO A 60 8.65 4.89 21.42
N ARG A 61 9.45 5.95 21.26
CA ARG A 61 10.07 6.35 19.99
C ARG A 61 10.75 5.19 19.26
N ARG A 62 11.46 4.34 19.99
CA ARG A 62 12.15 3.15 19.44
C ARG A 62 11.19 2.16 18.78
N GLU A 63 10.01 1.96 19.36
CA GLU A 63 8.99 1.07 18.79
C GLU A 63 8.34 1.69 17.56
N ILE A 64 8.04 2.99 17.62
CA ILE A 64 7.54 3.77 16.49
C ILE A 64 8.51 3.68 15.29
N ASP A 65 9.82 3.82 15.54
CA ASP A 65 10.85 3.69 14.51
C ASP A 65 10.93 2.26 13.93
N LYS A 66 10.78 1.24 14.77
CA LYS A 66 10.71 -0.16 14.32
C LYS A 66 9.48 -0.40 13.44
N ILE A 67 8.31 0.10 13.85
CA ILE A 67 7.08 0.03 13.06
C ILE A 67 7.26 0.69 11.70
N GLU A 68 7.93 1.85 11.65
CA GLU A 68 8.20 2.56 10.41
C GLU A 68 9.14 1.79 9.47
N ILE A 69 10.17 1.15 10.02
CA ILE A 69 11.07 0.25 9.27
C ILE A 69 10.30 -0.95 8.72
N ASP A 70 9.46 -1.57 9.56
CA ASP A 70 8.63 -2.71 9.19
C ASP A 70 7.63 -2.35 8.08
N ARG A 71 7.12 -1.12 8.09
CA ARG A 71 6.23 -0.57 7.05
C ARG A 71 6.95 -0.31 5.73
N THR A 72 8.08 0.38 5.78
CA THR A 72 8.77 0.90 4.58
C THR A 72 9.69 -0.14 3.93
N LYS A 73 10.42 -0.93 4.73
CA LYS A 73 11.45 -1.86 4.22
C LYS A 73 10.97 -3.30 4.17
N ARG A 74 10.19 -3.74 5.15
CA ARG A 74 9.72 -5.13 5.23
C ARG A 74 8.34 -5.36 4.63
N HIS A 75 7.65 -4.29 4.26
CA HIS A 75 6.36 -4.34 3.59
C HIS A 75 5.31 -5.19 4.32
N LEU A 76 5.37 -5.24 5.66
CA LEU A 76 4.53 -6.12 6.48
C LEU A 76 3.06 -5.67 6.51
N PHE A 77 2.81 -4.39 6.28
CA PHE A 77 1.48 -3.79 6.40
C PHE A 77 0.83 -3.65 5.03
N ILE A 78 -0.07 -4.59 4.73
CA ILE A 78 -0.75 -4.70 3.44
C ILE A 78 -2.27 -4.51 3.64
N CYS A 79 -2.90 -3.79 2.71
CA CYS A 79 -4.34 -3.66 2.63
C CYS A 79 -5.01 -5.02 2.42
N LYS A 80 -5.97 -5.37 3.29
CA LYS A 80 -6.71 -6.62 3.26
C LYS A 80 -7.53 -6.82 1.98
N PHE A 81 -8.00 -5.73 1.37
CA PHE A 81 -8.86 -5.80 0.18
C PHE A 81 -8.08 -5.84 -1.14
N CYS A 82 -7.11 -4.94 -1.35
CA CYS A 82 -6.43 -4.80 -2.63
C CYS A 82 -5.01 -5.36 -2.67
N GLY A 83 -4.41 -5.68 -1.52
CA GLY A 83 -3.03 -6.16 -1.48
C GLY A 83 -1.97 -5.07 -1.66
N ASN A 84 -2.34 -3.79 -1.67
CA ASN A 84 -1.37 -2.69 -1.72
C ASN A 84 -0.75 -2.44 -0.35
N TYR A 85 0.50 -2.00 -0.32
CA TYR A 85 1.16 -1.57 0.90
C TYR A 85 0.47 -0.34 1.51
N ILE A 86 0.45 -0.28 2.84
CA ILE A 86 -0.09 0.85 3.59
C ILE A 86 1.03 1.85 3.84
N ASP A 87 0.96 2.97 3.13
CA ASP A 87 1.98 4.03 3.25
C ASP A 87 1.79 4.91 4.49
N ARG A 88 0.66 4.78 5.20
CA ARG A 88 0.28 5.68 6.30
C ARG A 88 0.55 5.04 7.64
N MET A 89 1.49 5.66 8.36
CA MET A 89 1.96 5.18 9.65
C MET A 89 0.85 5.14 10.70
N LEU A 90 0.01 6.18 10.79
CA LEU A 90 -1.03 6.28 11.83
C LEU A 90 -2.09 5.17 11.72
N SER A 91 -2.40 4.69 10.52
CA SER A 91 -3.29 3.54 10.34
C SER A 91 -2.71 2.23 10.90
N VAL A 92 -1.39 2.07 10.79
CA VAL A 92 -0.68 0.94 11.38
C VAL A 92 -0.68 1.05 12.90
N ILE A 93 -0.37 2.23 13.43
CA ILE A 93 -0.32 2.50 14.87
C ILE A 93 -1.69 2.26 15.51
N GLN A 94 -2.79 2.77 14.92
CA GLN A 94 -4.14 2.53 15.43
C GLN A 94 -4.44 1.03 15.52
N LYS A 95 -4.10 0.25 14.49
CA LYS A 95 -4.30 -1.20 14.52
C LYS A 95 -3.50 -1.88 15.65
N LEU A 96 -2.23 -1.51 15.83
CA LEU A 96 -1.38 -2.08 16.87
C LEU A 96 -1.90 -1.72 18.27
N TYR A 97 -2.26 -0.45 18.48
CA TYR A 97 -2.85 0.03 19.72
C TYR A 97 -4.10 -0.74 20.10
N LEU A 98 -5.06 -0.89 19.17
CA LEU A 98 -6.32 -1.57 19.45
C LEU A 98 -6.12 -3.08 19.71
N LYS A 99 -5.12 -3.68 19.08
CA LYS A 99 -4.74 -5.06 19.35
C LYS A 99 -4.11 -5.22 20.73
N GLU A 100 -3.19 -4.35 21.13
CA GLU A 100 -2.50 -4.46 22.42
C GLU A 100 -3.39 -4.09 23.60
N ARG A 101 -4.18 -3.03 23.47
CA ARG A 101 -5.00 -2.49 24.56
C ARG A 101 -6.31 -3.24 24.76
N PHE A 102 -6.97 -3.62 23.66
CA PHE A 102 -8.32 -4.18 23.70
C PHE A 102 -8.43 -5.59 23.10
N ASN A 103 -7.32 -6.17 22.61
CA ASN A 103 -7.30 -7.44 21.89
C ASN A 103 -8.22 -7.46 20.64
N ILE A 104 -8.48 -6.29 20.05
CA ILE A 104 -9.34 -6.15 18.86
C ILE A 104 -8.47 -6.22 17.60
N GLN A 105 -8.81 -7.14 16.70
CA GLN A 105 -8.10 -7.28 15.42
C GLN A 105 -8.83 -6.53 14.30
N ILE A 106 -8.29 -5.38 13.91
CA ILE A 106 -8.84 -4.58 12.79
C ILE A 106 -8.08 -4.89 11.49
N PRO A 107 -8.79 -5.11 10.37
CA PRO A 107 -8.14 -5.25 9.06
C PRO A 107 -7.54 -3.90 8.62
N LEU A 108 -6.32 -3.93 8.11
CA LEU A 108 -5.75 -2.74 7.46
C LEU A 108 -6.44 -2.52 6.11
N ILE A 109 -6.96 -1.31 5.91
CA ILE A 109 -7.66 -0.91 4.69
C ILE A 109 -6.98 0.37 4.17
N CYS A 110 -6.63 0.39 2.89
CA CYS A 110 -6.09 1.61 2.27
C CYS A 110 -7.22 2.59 1.96
N CYS A 111 -6.91 3.89 1.86
CA CYS A 111 -7.90 4.94 1.68
C CYS A 111 -8.73 4.78 0.40
N SER A 112 -8.12 4.36 -0.72
CA SER A 112 -8.88 4.05 -1.94
C SER A 112 -9.89 2.93 -1.72
N CYS A 113 -9.57 1.89 -0.95
CA CYS A 113 -10.53 0.84 -0.64
C CYS A 113 -11.58 1.28 0.38
N TYR A 114 -11.20 2.12 1.34
CA TYR A 114 -12.14 2.70 2.30
C TYR A 114 -13.18 3.59 1.61
N GLU A 115 -12.74 4.47 0.70
CA GLU A 115 -13.61 5.32 -0.10
C GLU A 115 -14.55 4.49 -1.00
N SER A 116 -14.04 3.46 -1.67
CA SER A 116 -14.87 2.54 -2.44
C SER A 116 -15.88 1.76 -1.58
N LEU A 117 -15.53 1.44 -0.33
CA LEU A 117 -16.42 0.79 0.63
C LEU A 117 -17.54 1.74 1.04
N LYS A 118 -17.22 2.97 1.46
CA LYS A 118 -18.19 4.02 1.82
C LYS A 118 -19.17 4.31 0.67
N ASN A 119 -18.66 4.32 -0.57
CA ASN A 119 -19.45 4.57 -1.77
C ASN A 119 -20.19 3.33 -2.32
N HIS A 120 -20.20 2.20 -1.61
CA HIS A 120 -20.85 0.94 -2.02
C HIS A 120 -20.37 0.40 -3.39
N LYS A 121 -19.17 0.79 -3.84
CA LYS A 121 -18.59 0.46 -5.15
C LYS A 121 -17.39 -0.47 -5.07
N LEU A 122 -17.01 -0.92 -3.86
CA LEU A 122 -15.82 -1.75 -3.62
C LEU A 122 -15.73 -2.96 -4.56
N ILE A 123 -16.80 -3.73 -4.73
CA ILE A 123 -16.77 -4.91 -5.61
C ILE A 123 -16.54 -4.54 -7.08
N LYS A 124 -17.17 -3.46 -7.55
CA LYS A 124 -17.00 -2.95 -8.92
C LYS A 124 -15.56 -2.49 -9.13
N ASP A 125 -15.02 -1.71 -8.20
CA ASP A 125 -13.65 -1.18 -8.29
C ASP A 125 -12.60 -2.29 -8.22
N LEU A 126 -12.79 -3.27 -7.33
CA LEU A 126 -11.93 -4.46 -7.26
C LEU A 126 -12.05 -5.32 -8.53
N LYS A 127 -13.19 -5.33 -9.23
CA LYS A 127 -13.35 -6.02 -10.53
C LYS A 127 -12.59 -5.29 -11.64
N VAL A 128 -12.73 -3.96 -11.74
CA VAL A 128 -12.01 -3.14 -12.72
C VAL A 128 -10.49 -3.27 -12.51
N LYS A 129 -10.01 -3.10 -11.27
CA LYS A 129 -8.59 -3.26 -10.94
C LYS A 129 -8.08 -4.67 -11.25
N SER A 130 -8.86 -5.71 -10.90
CA SER A 130 -8.50 -7.10 -11.23
C SER A 130 -8.40 -7.35 -12.73
N ASN A 131 -9.31 -6.78 -13.53
CA ASN A 131 -9.26 -6.90 -14.99
C ASN A 131 -8.03 -6.21 -15.59
N ARG A 132 -7.64 -5.03 -15.08
CA ARG A 132 -6.39 -4.36 -15.49
C ARG A 132 -5.16 -5.22 -15.18
N ILE A 133 -5.11 -5.86 -14.02
CA ILE A 133 -3.99 -6.75 -13.66
C ILE A 133 -3.97 -7.99 -14.57
N LYS A 134 -5.13 -8.57 -14.91
CA LYS A 134 -5.21 -9.68 -15.87
C LYS A 134 -4.71 -9.28 -17.25
N LEU A 135 -5.03 -8.07 -17.71
CA LEU A 135 -4.50 -7.53 -18.96
C LEU A 135 -2.96 -7.39 -18.90
N ASN A 136 -2.42 -6.89 -17.79
CA ASN A 136 -0.97 -6.80 -17.61
C ASN A 136 -0.30 -8.18 -17.62
N LEU A 137 -0.92 -9.20 -17.01
CA LEU A 137 -0.44 -10.59 -17.08
C LEU A 137 -0.42 -11.08 -18.53
N PHE A 138 -1.50 -10.83 -19.28
CA PHE A 138 -1.60 -11.21 -20.68
C PHE A 138 -0.52 -10.55 -21.54
N ILE A 139 -0.31 -9.23 -21.38
CA ILE A 139 0.77 -8.49 -22.05
C ILE A 139 2.14 -9.06 -21.67
N SER A 140 2.35 -9.42 -20.41
CA SER A 140 3.62 -10.00 -19.96
C SER A 140 3.90 -11.36 -20.63
N ILE A 141 2.87 -12.20 -20.77
CA ILE A 141 2.97 -13.48 -21.47
C ILE A 141 3.28 -13.26 -22.96
N LEU A 142 2.55 -12.35 -23.61
CA LEU A 142 2.80 -12.00 -25.02
C LEU A 142 4.21 -11.46 -25.23
N GLY A 143 4.71 -10.63 -24.31
CA GLY A 143 6.09 -10.12 -24.35
C GLY A 143 7.13 -11.24 -24.28
N ILE A 144 6.94 -12.22 -23.39
CA ILE A 144 7.81 -13.39 -23.28
C ILE A 144 7.79 -14.22 -24.56
N VAL A 145 6.62 -14.47 -25.14
CA VAL A 145 6.48 -15.20 -26.41
C VAL A 145 7.15 -14.43 -27.55
N PHE A 146 6.94 -13.11 -27.62
CA PHE A 146 7.56 -12.26 -28.64
C PHE A 146 9.10 -12.30 -28.54
N MET A 147 9.66 -12.21 -27.33
CA MET A 147 11.11 -12.33 -27.12
C MET A 147 11.66 -13.70 -27.51
N TYR A 148 10.90 -14.77 -27.28
CA TYR A 148 11.28 -16.11 -27.74
C TYR A 148 11.29 -16.20 -29.28
N LEU A 149 10.33 -15.58 -29.96
CA LEU A 149 10.28 -15.55 -31.42
C LEU A 149 11.41 -14.69 -32.02
N THR A 150 11.68 -13.51 -31.46
CA THR A 150 12.75 -12.63 -31.96
C THR A 150 14.13 -13.24 -31.74
N ARG A 151 14.35 -13.97 -30.65
CA ARG A 151 15.59 -14.76 -30.45
C ARG A 151 15.92 -15.63 -31.66
N ASN A 152 14.93 -16.37 -32.17
CA ASN A 152 15.14 -17.29 -33.30
C ASN A 152 15.44 -16.54 -34.62
N LEU A 153 14.99 -15.29 -34.74
CA LEU A 153 15.23 -14.46 -35.92
C LEU A 153 16.65 -13.88 -35.97
N PHE A 154 17.23 -13.53 -34.82
CA PHE A 154 18.54 -12.85 -34.71
C PHE A 154 19.74 -13.78 -34.51
N LEU A 155 19.53 -15.11 -34.53
CA LEU A 155 20.59 -16.11 -34.42
C LEU A 155 21.61 -16.08 -35.58
N SER A 156 21.31 -15.39 -36.68
CA SER A 156 22.11 -15.33 -37.91
C SER A 156 23.08 -14.14 -38.01
N MET A 157 23.10 -13.20 -37.05
CA MET A 157 23.94 -11.99 -37.12
C MET A 157 24.99 -11.93 -36.01
N PRO A 158 26.24 -12.41 -36.25
CA PRO A 158 27.26 -12.54 -35.21
C PRO A 158 27.78 -11.21 -34.67
N ALA A 159 27.78 -10.12 -35.46
CA ALA A 159 28.35 -8.83 -35.06
C ALA A 159 27.53 -8.07 -33.99
N ILE A 160 26.22 -8.32 -33.91
CA ILE A 160 25.29 -7.63 -33.00
C ILE A 160 24.74 -8.60 -31.93
N TYR A 161 25.20 -9.85 -31.97
CA TYR A 161 24.69 -10.94 -31.14
C TYR A 161 24.75 -10.58 -29.65
N PHE A 162 25.91 -10.18 -29.13
CA PHE A 162 26.10 -9.97 -27.69
C PHE A 162 25.22 -8.85 -27.11
N SER A 163 25.11 -7.71 -27.80
CA SER A 163 24.31 -6.56 -27.34
C SER A 163 22.80 -6.83 -27.39
N ILE A 164 22.32 -7.49 -28.46
CA ILE A 164 20.91 -7.88 -28.58
C ILE A 164 20.53 -8.91 -27.51
N TRP A 165 21.41 -9.88 -27.24
CA TRP A 165 21.16 -10.90 -26.22
C TRP A 165 21.06 -10.33 -24.81
N PHE A 166 21.94 -9.38 -24.46
CA PHE A 166 21.85 -8.70 -23.18
C PHE A 166 20.51 -7.96 -23.00
N LEU A 167 20.02 -7.28 -24.03
CA LEU A 167 18.73 -6.59 -24.01
C LEU A 167 17.54 -7.58 -23.89
N ILE A 168 17.59 -8.72 -24.59
CA ILE A 168 16.57 -9.77 -24.49
C ILE A 168 16.54 -10.35 -23.07
N ILE A 169 17.68 -10.64 -22.46
CA ILE A 169 17.74 -11.16 -21.09
C ILE A 169 17.19 -10.14 -20.09
N LEU A 170 17.59 -8.86 -20.20
CA LEU A 170 17.12 -7.80 -19.31
C LEU A 170 15.60 -7.61 -19.40
N SER A 171 15.05 -7.61 -20.62
CA SER A 171 13.61 -7.48 -20.83
C SER A 171 12.85 -8.73 -20.36
N LEU A 172 13.37 -9.94 -20.59
CA LEU A 172 12.81 -11.18 -20.06
C LEU A 172 12.74 -11.16 -18.53
N PHE A 173 13.80 -10.71 -17.87
CA PHE A 173 13.79 -10.52 -16.43
C PHE A 173 12.71 -9.53 -15.98
N SER A 174 12.58 -8.38 -16.67
CA SER A 174 11.53 -7.39 -16.38
C SER A 174 10.12 -7.96 -16.54
N PHE A 175 9.84 -8.67 -17.63
CA PHE A 175 8.52 -9.28 -17.89
C PHE A 175 8.18 -10.37 -16.87
N LEU A 176 9.15 -11.21 -16.48
CA LEU A 176 8.97 -12.20 -15.42
C LEU A 176 8.66 -11.54 -14.08
N LEU A 177 9.39 -10.50 -13.71
CA LEU A 177 9.15 -9.75 -12.46
C LEU A 177 7.76 -9.12 -12.45
N GLN A 178 7.35 -8.48 -13.57
CA GLN A 178 6.01 -7.92 -13.72
C GLN A 178 4.91 -9.00 -13.62
N TYR A 179 5.14 -10.18 -14.18
CA TYR A 179 4.23 -11.32 -14.11
C TYR A 179 4.02 -11.78 -12.66
N PHE A 180 5.10 -12.05 -11.92
CA PHE A 180 5.02 -12.50 -10.52
C PHE A 180 4.35 -11.47 -9.61
N MET A 181 4.70 -10.19 -9.77
CA MET A 181 4.09 -9.09 -9.00
C MET A 181 2.58 -8.98 -9.28
N SER A 182 2.18 -9.09 -10.56
CA SER A 182 0.78 -9.05 -10.96
C SER A 182 -0.02 -10.24 -10.42
N LEU A 183 0.56 -11.44 -10.44
CA LEU A 183 -0.07 -12.65 -9.90
C LEU A 183 -0.29 -12.56 -8.39
N SER A 184 0.73 -12.10 -7.65
CA SER A 184 0.64 -11.87 -6.20
C SER A 184 -0.48 -10.89 -5.83
N ARG A 185 -0.58 -9.76 -6.56
CA ARG A 185 -1.66 -8.78 -6.37
C ARG A 185 -3.04 -9.38 -6.66
N LEU A 186 -3.19 -10.14 -7.73
CA LEU A 186 -4.44 -10.83 -8.08
C LEU A 186 -4.90 -11.79 -6.98
N ASN A 187 -3.97 -12.57 -6.42
CA ASN A 187 -4.26 -13.47 -5.32
C ASN A 187 -4.70 -12.73 -4.05
N SER A 188 -4.04 -11.61 -3.74
CA SER A 188 -4.43 -10.73 -2.63
C SER A 188 -5.84 -10.16 -2.82
N MET A 189 -6.18 -9.71 -4.03
CA MET A 189 -7.53 -9.22 -4.34
C MET A 189 -8.60 -10.32 -4.25
N LYS A 190 -8.29 -11.56 -4.66
CA LYS A 190 -9.21 -12.70 -4.49
C LYS A 190 -9.50 -12.95 -3.01
N LYS A 191 -8.46 -12.98 -2.17
CA LYS A 191 -8.59 -13.10 -0.71
C LYS A 191 -9.40 -11.94 -0.12
N GLY A 192 -9.14 -10.72 -0.56
CA GLY A 192 -9.88 -9.53 -0.14
C GLY A 192 -11.36 -9.56 -0.49
N LYS A 193 -11.72 -10.01 -1.69
CA LYS A 193 -13.12 -10.20 -2.10
C LYS A 193 -13.82 -11.27 -1.25
N LYS A 194 -13.14 -12.38 -0.95
CA LYS A 194 -13.68 -13.43 -0.07
C LYS A 194 -13.94 -12.86 1.33
N PHE A 195 -12.97 -12.16 1.91
CA PHE A 195 -13.11 -11.50 3.21
C PHE A 195 -14.29 -10.52 3.26
N PHE A 196 -14.46 -9.68 2.23
CA PHE A 196 -15.59 -8.76 2.14
C PHE A 196 -16.94 -9.49 2.18
N LYS A 197 -17.08 -10.56 1.39
CA LYS A 197 -18.32 -11.35 1.35
C LYS A 197 -18.64 -12.04 2.67
N GLU A 198 -17.62 -12.44 3.44
CA GLU A 198 -17.83 -13.14 4.71
C GLU A 198 -18.22 -12.22 5.87
N HIS A 199 -17.85 -10.93 5.82
CA HIS A 199 -18.00 -10.01 6.95
C HIS A 199 -18.93 -8.81 6.69
N PHE A 200 -19.26 -8.53 5.42
CA PHE A 200 -19.99 -7.31 5.02
C PHE A 200 -21.11 -7.55 3.99
N SER A 201 -21.36 -8.79 3.57
CA SER A 201 -22.43 -9.16 2.63
C SER A 201 -23.40 -10.12 3.27
#